data_AF-A0A834REW3-F1
#
_entry.id   AF-A0A834REW3-F1
#
_cell.length_a   1.000
_cell.length_b   1.000
_cell.length_c   1.000
_cell.angle_alpha   90.00
_cell.angle_beta   90.00
_cell.angle_gamma   90.00
#
_symmetry.space_group_name_H-M   'P 1'
#
loop_
_entity.id
_entity.type
_entity.pdbx_description
1 polymer ?
#
loop_
_entity_poly.entity_id
_entity_poly.type
_entity_poly.pdbx_seq_one_letter_code
_entity_poly.pdbx_strand_id
1 'polypeptide(L)'
;MILTNCSKYEEVKEIGFKIQAEINRLYKCLEIDIESVFRCMLLLKKKKYAALTVSRGPNQTLQYHREVKGLDIVRRDWSVISKIAGETILDEILKPDRTSEVIVDNIHQHIKQLAEKIRENKLDLENFVINKALAKRPEDYDETAKSLTHFVAGDTVPYVICLDGTKNAATQRGYHVDEVRKNSQLKIDIDYYLSQQLFPVISRLCEPIDGTNSGIIAEFLGIESRKINSNKSDQSVDMIITSGDSKYDLCQSLIVVCPSCTKNIEIRDLFRLWNKKSTKLDPKSLKTFSIDRLYELTFYRCQHCQTVLMDKFNEFYFELQLRKQINHLINRFNQNWMVCDDQGCSHQTRYLSGSCNQNHINCPRCFNGNLRPVVSEHLMYQQLTFFHHIFDLDHAMQRFSVLQLSDDHRARRNEIKQKFGDFIQRLQSVAQYFLDQSSYNEFDLGFLFRKFRYDV
;
A
#
# COMPACT_ATOMS: atom_id res chain seq x y z
N MET A 1 -21.75 -17.32 4.17
CA MET A 1 -21.85 -16.78 5.55
C MET A 1 -22.96 -15.74 5.55
N ILE A 2 -23.79 -15.71 6.58
CA ILE A 2 -24.96 -14.82 6.65
C ILE A 2 -24.88 -14.05 7.98
N LEU A 3 -24.98 -12.72 7.92
CA LEU A 3 -25.11 -11.88 9.11
C LEU A 3 -26.59 -11.81 9.50
N THR A 4 -26.93 -12.29 10.70
CA THR A 4 -28.31 -12.42 11.17
C THR A 4 -28.80 -11.24 12.03
N ASN A 5 -27.89 -10.38 12.53
CA ASN A 5 -28.19 -9.28 13.45
C ASN A 5 -28.96 -9.66 14.74
N CYS A 6 -28.93 -10.94 15.13
CA CYS A 6 -29.52 -11.43 16.37
C CYS A 6 -28.46 -11.62 17.46
N SER A 7 -28.82 -11.32 18.70
CA SER A 7 -27.91 -11.47 19.85
C SER A 7 -28.01 -12.84 20.52
N LYS A 8 -29.14 -13.54 20.38
CA LYS A 8 -29.36 -14.84 21.03
C LYS A 8 -29.02 -16.00 20.09
N TYR A 9 -28.30 -16.98 20.61
CA TYR A 9 -27.86 -18.16 19.84
C TYR A 9 -29.04 -18.97 19.27
N GLU A 10 -30.13 -19.14 20.03
CA GLU A 10 -31.31 -19.90 19.59
C GLU A 10 -31.98 -19.26 18.38
N GLU A 11 -32.18 -17.94 18.41
CA GLU A 11 -32.80 -17.19 17.32
C GLU A 11 -31.98 -17.34 16.03
N VAL A 12 -30.65 -17.31 16.13
CA VAL A 12 -29.75 -17.52 14.98
C VAL A 12 -29.88 -18.94 14.41
N LYS A 13 -29.96 -19.96 15.28
CA LYS A 13 -30.15 -21.35 14.84
C LYS A 13 -31.51 -21.56 14.18
N GLU A 14 -32.58 -20.99 14.73
CA GLU A 14 -33.91 -21.05 14.11
C GLU A 14 -33.93 -20.42 12.72
N ILE A 15 -33.31 -19.24 12.54
CA ILE A 15 -33.17 -18.60 11.23
C ILE A 15 -32.38 -19.50 10.28
N GLY A 16 -31.26 -20.07 10.76
CA GLY A 16 -30.45 -21.00 9.98
C GLY A 16 -31.25 -22.22 9.50
N PHE A 17 -32.04 -22.84 10.37
CA PHE A 17 -32.86 -24.00 10.01
C PHE A 17 -33.99 -23.65 9.04
N LYS A 18 -34.59 -22.46 9.17
CA LYS A 18 -35.59 -21.97 8.20
C LYS A 18 -34.98 -21.80 6.81
N ILE A 19 -33.79 -21.19 6.72
CA ILE A 19 -33.07 -21.01 5.44
C ILE A 19 -32.69 -22.38 4.86
N GLN A 20 -32.16 -23.27 5.69
CA GLN A 20 -31.81 -24.63 5.29
C GLN A 20 -33.02 -25.38 4.71
N ALA A 21 -34.18 -25.33 5.39
CA ALA A 21 -35.39 -25.99 4.94
C ALA A 21 -35.90 -25.44 3.60
N GLU A 22 -35.92 -24.12 3.43
CA GLU A 22 -36.38 -23.50 2.18
C GLU A 22 -35.44 -23.81 1.00
N ILE A 23 -34.12 -23.81 1.22
CA ILE A 23 -33.16 -24.15 0.17
C ILE A 23 -33.24 -25.64 -0.17
N ASN A 24 -33.22 -26.53 0.82
CA ASN A 24 -33.24 -27.97 0.59
C ASN A 24 -34.57 -28.44 -0.03
N ARG A 25 -35.67 -27.69 0.14
CA ARG A 25 -36.92 -27.96 -0.57
C ARG A 25 -36.80 -27.78 -2.09
N LEU A 26 -35.91 -26.90 -2.56
CA LEU A 26 -35.73 -26.61 -3.98
C LEU A 26 -34.87 -27.65 -4.72
N TYR A 27 -34.04 -28.42 -4.01
CA TYR A 27 -33.06 -29.33 -4.60
C TYR A 27 -33.25 -30.76 -4.07
N LYS A 28 -33.17 -31.77 -4.95
CA LYS A 28 -33.38 -33.19 -4.57
C LYS A 28 -32.09 -33.95 -4.24
N CYS A 29 -30.96 -33.53 -4.79
CA CYS A 29 -29.68 -34.24 -4.68
C CYS A 29 -28.59 -33.41 -3.98
N LEU A 30 -28.93 -32.20 -3.53
CA LEU A 30 -28.01 -31.28 -2.88
C LEU A 30 -28.67 -30.72 -1.62
N GLU A 31 -27.98 -30.86 -0.50
CA GLU A 31 -28.42 -30.33 0.78
C GLU A 31 -27.38 -29.33 1.29
N ILE A 32 -27.86 -28.21 1.85
CA ILE A 32 -27.06 -27.30 2.66
C ILE A 32 -27.22 -27.65 4.13
N ASP A 33 -26.17 -27.46 4.91
CA ASP A 33 -26.20 -27.64 6.36
C ASP A 33 -25.49 -26.49 7.08
N ILE A 34 -25.81 -26.33 8.37
CA ILE A 34 -25.27 -25.29 9.22
C ILE A 34 -23.98 -25.78 9.87
N GLU A 35 -22.84 -25.47 9.25
CA GLU A 35 -21.52 -25.88 9.75
C GLU A 35 -21.17 -25.23 11.10
N SER A 36 -21.31 -23.91 11.22
CA SER A 36 -20.89 -23.17 12.43
C SER A 36 -21.62 -21.84 12.58
N VAL A 37 -21.72 -21.38 13.83
CA VAL A 37 -22.24 -20.06 14.20
C VAL A 37 -21.10 -19.26 14.79
N PHE A 38 -20.87 -18.05 14.28
CA PHE A 38 -19.79 -17.18 14.75
C PHE A 38 -20.37 -16.00 15.53
N ARG A 39 -19.82 -15.73 16.73
CA ARG A 39 -20.20 -14.58 17.56
C ARG A 39 -19.58 -13.29 17.06
N CYS A 40 -18.33 -13.36 16.63
CA CYS A 40 -17.55 -12.27 16.06
C CYS A 40 -16.68 -12.84 14.93
N MET A 41 -16.43 -12.04 13.89
CA MET A 41 -15.67 -12.45 12.73
C MET A 41 -14.86 -11.28 12.17
N LEU A 42 -13.59 -11.51 11.93
CA LEU A 42 -12.67 -10.65 11.21
C LEU A 42 -12.46 -11.25 9.81
N LEU A 43 -13.05 -10.63 8.80
CA LEU A 43 -12.87 -11.01 7.40
C LEU A 43 -11.79 -10.12 6.78
N LEU A 44 -10.73 -10.72 6.25
CA LEU A 44 -9.60 -9.98 5.67
C LEU A 44 -9.60 -10.06 4.14
N LYS A 45 -9.33 -11.24 3.60
CA LYS A 45 -9.26 -11.50 2.15
C LYS A 45 -9.89 -12.86 1.84
N LYS A 46 -9.98 -13.19 0.55
CA LYS A 46 -10.45 -14.51 0.09
C LYS A 46 -9.68 -15.63 0.81
N LYS A 47 -10.42 -16.53 1.47
CA LYS A 47 -9.89 -17.63 2.30
C LYS A 47 -9.02 -17.21 3.50
N LYS A 48 -9.12 -15.96 3.95
CA LYS A 48 -8.41 -15.43 5.12
C LYS A 48 -9.39 -14.80 6.10
N TYR A 49 -9.67 -15.49 7.20
CA TYR A 49 -10.56 -15.01 8.25
C TYR A 49 -10.16 -15.54 9.61
N ALA A 50 -10.59 -14.82 10.64
CA ALA A 50 -10.60 -15.30 12.00
C ALA A 50 -11.98 -15.08 12.59
N ALA A 51 -12.47 -16.03 13.38
CA ALA A 51 -13.80 -15.96 13.95
C ALA A 51 -13.85 -16.61 15.32
N LEU A 52 -14.84 -16.20 16.11
CA LEU A 52 -15.16 -16.83 17.39
C LEU A 52 -16.36 -17.74 17.22
N THR A 53 -16.11 -19.04 17.05
CA THR A 53 -17.14 -20.07 16.88
C THR A 53 -17.86 -20.33 18.19
N VAL A 54 -19.18 -20.48 18.12
CA VAL A 54 -20.05 -20.76 19.28
C VAL A 54 -20.54 -22.20 19.22
N SER A 55 -20.29 -22.93 20.30
CA SER A 55 -20.77 -24.31 20.51
C SER A 55 -21.52 -24.42 21.83
N ARG A 56 -22.42 -25.40 21.93
CA ARG A 56 -23.11 -25.72 23.19
C ARG A 56 -22.29 -26.75 23.98
N GLY A 57 -21.92 -26.40 25.20
CA GLY A 57 -21.32 -27.32 26.15
C GLY A 57 -22.36 -28.26 26.80
N PRO A 58 -21.91 -29.23 27.62
CA PRO A 58 -22.77 -30.22 28.27
C PRO A 58 -23.87 -29.63 29.17
N ASN A 59 -23.64 -28.45 29.74
CA ASN A 59 -24.54 -27.79 30.69
C ASN A 59 -25.38 -26.66 30.06
N GLN A 60 -25.61 -26.69 28.75
CA GLN A 60 -26.24 -25.61 27.98
C GLN A 60 -25.50 -24.26 28.02
N THR A 61 -24.28 -24.23 28.54
CA THR A 61 -23.42 -23.04 28.49
C THR A 61 -22.81 -22.88 27.11
N LEU A 62 -22.73 -21.63 26.64
CA LEU A 62 -22.07 -21.32 25.38
C LEU A 62 -20.56 -21.38 25.57
N GLN A 63 -19.89 -22.17 24.73
CA GLN A 63 -18.44 -22.25 24.66
C GLN A 63 -17.96 -21.56 23.39
N TYR A 64 -16.91 -20.75 23.54
CA TYR A 64 -16.31 -19.98 22.47
C TYR A 64 -14.98 -20.61 22.06
N HIS A 65 -14.83 -20.90 20.77
CA HIS A 65 -13.60 -21.44 20.21
C HIS A 65 -13.09 -20.50 19.11
N ARG A 66 -11.81 -20.13 19.17
CA ARG A 66 -11.18 -19.28 18.16
C ARG A 66 -10.84 -20.12 16.93
N GLU A 67 -11.39 -19.76 15.79
CA GLU A 67 -11.04 -20.34 14.49
C GLU A 67 -10.22 -19.36 13.67
N VAL A 68 -9.07 -19.79 13.15
CA VAL A 68 -8.19 -18.99 12.31
C VAL A 68 -7.88 -19.74 11.02
N LYS A 69 -8.13 -19.12 9.87
CA LYS A 69 -7.82 -19.69 8.55
C LYS A 69 -7.00 -18.72 7.71
N GLY A 70 -5.83 -19.16 7.24
CA GLY A 70 -5.05 -18.46 6.23
C GLY A 70 -4.38 -17.15 6.68
N LEU A 71 -4.40 -16.82 7.97
CA LEU A 71 -3.71 -15.66 8.54
C LEU A 71 -2.20 -15.90 8.65
N ASP A 72 -1.43 -14.83 8.77
CA ASP A 72 0.02 -14.91 8.90
C ASP A 72 0.46 -15.61 10.19
N ILE A 73 -0.30 -15.46 11.27
CA ILE A 73 -0.02 -16.11 12.57
C ILE A 73 0.03 -17.64 12.50
N VAL A 74 -0.68 -18.27 11.56
CA VAL A 74 -0.66 -19.74 11.39
C VAL A 74 0.44 -20.22 10.44
N ARG A 75 1.18 -19.30 9.80
CA ARG A 75 2.26 -19.70 8.88
C ARG A 75 3.58 -19.90 9.63
N ARG A 76 4.42 -20.80 9.13
CA ARG A 76 5.68 -21.19 9.79
C ARG A 76 6.80 -20.15 9.61
N ASP A 77 6.75 -19.37 8.53
CA ASP A 77 7.76 -18.43 8.05
C ASP A 77 7.72 -17.04 8.69
N TRP A 78 6.82 -16.81 9.65
CA TRP A 78 6.88 -15.63 10.52
C TRP A 78 7.61 -15.95 11.82
N SER A 79 8.30 -14.93 12.35
CA SER A 79 8.97 -15.02 13.64
C SER A 79 8.00 -15.33 14.77
N VAL A 80 8.49 -15.97 15.83
CA VAL A 80 7.69 -16.29 17.03
C VAL A 80 7.05 -15.02 17.61
N ILE A 81 7.80 -13.92 17.68
CA ILE A 81 7.31 -12.64 18.19
C ILE A 81 6.18 -12.07 17.34
N SER A 82 6.24 -12.18 16.01
CA SER A 82 5.16 -11.77 15.13
C SER A 82 3.88 -12.57 15.36
N LYS A 83 4.02 -13.87 15.64
CA LYS A 83 2.87 -14.73 15.94
C LYS A 83 2.24 -14.35 17.27
N ILE A 84 3.04 -14.21 18.32
CA ILE A 84 2.56 -13.81 19.65
C ILE A 84 1.86 -12.44 19.59
N ALA A 85 2.47 -11.47 18.91
CA ALA A 85 1.88 -10.15 18.72
C ALA A 85 0.55 -10.22 17.95
N GLY A 86 0.53 -10.96 16.84
CA GLY A 86 -0.67 -11.15 16.04
C GLY A 86 -1.78 -11.90 16.78
N GLU A 87 -1.45 -12.92 17.58
CA GLU A 87 -2.40 -13.64 18.42
C GLU A 87 -2.98 -12.74 19.52
N THR A 88 -2.14 -11.96 20.19
CA THR A 88 -2.59 -11.02 21.23
C THR A 88 -3.54 -9.97 20.68
N ILE A 89 -3.21 -9.39 19.52
CA ILE A 89 -4.06 -8.43 18.82
C ILE A 89 -5.35 -9.10 18.34
N LEU A 90 -5.27 -10.31 17.80
CA LEU A 90 -6.45 -11.04 17.35
C LEU A 90 -7.41 -11.37 18.49
N ASP A 91 -6.87 -11.77 19.65
CA ASP A 91 -7.67 -12.02 20.84
C ASP A 91 -8.32 -10.75 21.37
N GLU A 92 -7.65 -9.61 21.22
CA GLU A 92 -8.25 -8.31 21.54
C GLU A 92 -9.42 -7.97 20.60
N ILE A 93 -9.26 -8.19 19.30
CA ILE A 93 -10.28 -7.94 18.27
C ILE A 93 -11.51 -8.84 18.45
N LEU A 94 -11.30 -10.12 18.79
CA LEU A 94 -12.38 -11.11 18.88
C LEU A 94 -13.08 -11.12 20.24
N LYS A 95 -12.73 -10.24 21.18
CA LYS A 95 -13.42 -10.13 22.47
C LYS A 95 -14.86 -9.64 22.28
N PRO A 96 -15.87 -10.42 22.71
CA PRO A 96 -17.28 -10.12 22.41
C PRO A 96 -17.87 -8.93 23.18
N ASP A 97 -17.23 -8.51 24.28
CA ASP A 97 -17.78 -7.55 25.24
C ASP A 97 -17.04 -6.20 25.26
N ARG A 98 -16.24 -5.90 24.21
CA ARG A 98 -15.50 -4.64 24.12
C ARG A 98 -16.03 -3.77 22.99
N THR A 99 -16.05 -2.46 23.22
CA THR A 99 -16.33 -1.48 22.18
C THR A 99 -15.11 -1.33 21.26
N SER A 100 -15.35 -0.93 20.01
CA SER A 100 -14.28 -0.75 19.02
C SER A 100 -13.20 0.22 19.50
N GLU A 101 -13.57 1.30 20.18
CA GLU A 101 -12.63 2.29 20.73
C GLU A 101 -11.65 1.67 21.73
N VAL A 102 -12.17 0.89 22.70
CA VAL A 102 -11.34 0.22 23.71
C VAL A 102 -10.43 -0.82 23.09
N ILE A 103 -10.91 -1.55 22.07
CA ILE A 103 -10.11 -2.51 21.30
C ILE A 103 -8.94 -1.77 20.63
N VAL A 104 -9.21 -0.67 19.94
CA VAL A 104 -8.19 0.12 19.23
C VAL A 104 -7.15 0.67 20.19
N ASP A 105 -7.55 1.26 21.31
CA ASP A 105 -6.64 1.80 22.32
C ASP A 105 -5.74 0.71 22.91
N ASN A 106 -6.29 -0.46 23.25
CA ASN A 106 -5.52 -1.59 23.76
C ASN A 106 -4.51 -2.11 22.73
N ILE A 107 -4.91 -2.20 21.46
CA ILE A 107 -4.02 -2.59 20.37
C ILE A 107 -2.88 -1.57 20.24
N HIS A 108 -3.19 -0.28 20.24
CA HIS A 108 -2.20 0.80 20.13
C HIS A 108 -1.21 0.77 21.30
N GLN A 109 -1.70 0.60 22.52
CA GLN A 109 -0.87 0.47 23.71
C GLN A 109 0.03 -0.78 23.64
N HIS A 110 -0.51 -1.92 23.19
CA HIS A 110 0.25 -3.15 23.04
C HIS A 110 1.38 -3.00 22.01
N ILE A 111 1.10 -2.38 20.85
CA ILE A 111 2.11 -2.15 19.80
C ILE A 111 3.25 -1.28 20.32
N LYS A 112 2.93 -0.19 21.03
CA LYS A 112 3.93 0.71 21.63
C LYS A 112 4.83 -0.03 22.63
N GLN A 113 4.22 -0.73 23.58
CA GLN A 113 4.96 -1.50 24.60
C GLN A 113 5.82 -2.60 23.98
N LEU A 114 5.32 -3.26 22.93
CA LEU A 114 6.06 -4.29 22.23
C LEU A 114 7.26 -3.71 21.47
N ALA A 115 7.07 -2.59 20.79
CA ALA A 115 8.16 -1.89 20.09
C ALA A 115 9.27 -1.44 21.05
N GLU A 116 8.90 -0.91 22.23
CA GLU A 116 9.82 -0.54 23.29
C GLU A 116 10.61 -1.76 23.81
N LYS A 117 9.91 -2.85 24.17
CA LYS A 117 10.55 -4.09 24.65
C LYS A 117 11.56 -4.67 23.65
N ILE A 118 11.21 -4.64 22.36
CA ILE A 118 12.09 -5.10 21.28
C ILE A 118 13.34 -4.21 21.20
N ARG A 119 13.18 -2.88 21.21
CA ARG A 119 14.30 -1.92 21.11
C ARG A 119 15.23 -1.95 22.32
N GLU A 120 14.70 -2.18 23.51
CA GLU A 120 15.47 -2.32 24.74
C GLU A 120 16.20 -3.68 24.83
N ASN A 121 16.09 -4.55 23.83
CA ASN A 121 16.64 -5.91 23.82
C ASN A 121 16.20 -6.74 25.04
N LYS A 122 14.96 -6.56 25.51
CA LYS A 122 14.40 -7.29 26.66
C LYS A 122 13.80 -8.65 26.30
N LEU A 123 13.94 -9.10 25.05
CA LEU A 123 13.36 -10.34 24.54
C LEU A 123 14.45 -11.36 24.22
N ASP A 124 14.17 -12.62 24.54
CA ASP A 124 15.07 -13.72 24.26
C ASP A 124 15.16 -14.03 22.76
N LEU A 125 16.28 -14.64 22.35
CA LEU A 125 16.60 -14.99 20.96
C LEU A 125 15.50 -15.85 20.31
N GLU A 126 14.87 -16.71 21.11
CA GLU A 126 13.81 -17.64 20.74
C GLU A 126 12.59 -16.93 20.14
N ASN A 127 12.33 -15.68 20.57
CA ASN A 127 11.25 -14.86 20.04
C ASN A 127 11.50 -14.42 18.59
N PHE A 128 12.76 -14.34 18.16
CA PHE A 128 13.14 -13.87 16.84
C PHE A 128 13.32 -15.01 15.82
N VAL A 129 13.16 -16.27 16.25
CA VAL A 129 13.36 -17.43 15.38
C VAL A 129 12.30 -17.49 14.29
N ILE A 130 12.76 -17.64 13.05
CA ILE A 130 11.95 -17.89 11.86
C ILE A 130 12.24 -19.31 11.38
N ASN A 131 11.18 -20.07 11.10
CA ASN A 131 11.30 -21.45 10.64
C ASN A 131 10.99 -21.54 9.15
N LYS A 132 11.92 -22.09 8.37
CA LYS A 132 11.72 -22.28 6.92
C LYS A 132 12.12 -23.68 6.48
N ALA A 133 11.24 -24.32 5.71
CA ALA A 133 11.53 -25.60 5.10
C ALA A 133 12.45 -25.43 3.89
N LEU A 134 13.47 -26.29 3.79
CA LEU A 134 14.34 -26.35 2.62
C LEU A 134 13.58 -26.92 1.42
N ALA A 135 13.59 -26.20 0.30
CA ALA A 135 12.91 -26.62 -0.93
C ALA A 135 13.78 -27.54 -1.81
N LYS A 136 15.11 -27.44 -1.67
CA LYS A 136 16.12 -28.24 -2.37
C LYS A 136 17.15 -28.77 -1.37
N ARG A 137 18.10 -29.58 -1.83
CA ARG A 137 19.22 -29.99 -0.98
C ARG A 137 20.14 -28.79 -0.73
N PRO A 138 20.79 -28.69 0.44
CA PRO A 138 21.74 -27.61 0.73
C PRO A 138 22.81 -27.39 -0.35
N GLU A 139 23.28 -28.48 -0.96
CA GLU A 139 24.29 -28.49 -2.03
C GLU A 139 23.83 -27.80 -3.32
N ASP A 140 22.52 -27.73 -3.56
CA ASP A 140 21.93 -27.11 -4.76
C ASP A 140 21.70 -25.59 -4.59
N TYR A 141 22.03 -25.04 -3.43
CA TYR A 141 21.99 -23.60 -3.15
C TYR A 141 23.39 -22.98 -3.30
N ASP A 142 23.45 -21.66 -3.53
CA ASP A 142 24.73 -20.92 -3.68
C ASP A 142 25.69 -21.17 -2.49
N GLU A 143 26.97 -20.80 -2.63
CA GLU A 143 28.04 -21.12 -1.67
C GLU A 143 27.78 -20.77 -0.19
N THR A 144 26.80 -19.91 0.09
CA THR A 144 26.34 -19.57 1.45
C THR A 144 25.61 -20.70 2.18
N ALA A 145 25.19 -21.77 1.49
CA ALA A 145 24.50 -22.91 2.09
C ALA A 145 25.44 -24.01 2.66
N LYS A 146 26.77 -23.79 2.62
CA LYS A 146 27.76 -24.76 3.11
C LYS A 146 27.63 -25.09 4.61
N SER A 147 27.01 -24.22 5.44
CA SER A 147 26.75 -24.52 6.86
C SER A 147 25.52 -25.41 7.08
N LEU A 148 24.70 -25.65 6.05
CA LEU A 148 23.45 -26.40 6.13
C LEU A 148 23.60 -27.87 5.72
N THR A 149 24.82 -28.39 5.55
CA THR A 149 25.11 -29.76 5.06
C THR A 149 24.51 -30.88 5.91
N HIS A 150 24.09 -30.60 7.14
CA HIS A 150 23.41 -31.56 8.02
C HIS A 150 21.91 -31.71 7.76
N PHE A 151 21.30 -30.81 7.00
CA PHE A 151 19.88 -30.82 6.69
C PHE A 151 19.59 -31.46 5.33
N VAL A 152 18.46 -32.13 5.21
CA VAL A 152 17.97 -32.65 3.92
C VAL A 152 16.84 -31.80 3.35
N ALA A 153 16.55 -31.95 2.06
CA ALA A 153 15.42 -31.29 1.43
C ALA A 153 14.12 -31.66 2.18
N GLY A 154 13.31 -30.66 2.54
CA GLY A 154 12.11 -30.81 3.37
C GLY A 154 12.31 -30.48 4.85
N ASP A 155 13.54 -30.49 5.36
CA ASP A 155 13.81 -30.16 6.76
C ASP A 155 13.52 -28.69 7.06
N THR A 156 13.05 -28.44 8.28
CA THR A 156 12.79 -27.08 8.77
C THR A 156 14.03 -26.53 9.47
N VAL A 157 14.57 -25.45 8.93
CA VAL A 157 15.75 -24.77 9.47
C VAL A 157 15.32 -23.53 10.25
N PRO A 158 15.66 -23.43 11.54
CA PRO A 158 15.46 -22.22 12.33
C PRO A 158 16.59 -21.22 12.08
N TYR A 159 16.25 -19.97 11.80
CA TYR A 159 17.23 -18.90 11.62
C TYR A 159 16.74 -17.56 12.17
N VAL A 160 17.69 -16.64 12.36
CA VAL A 160 17.47 -15.26 12.83
C VAL A 160 18.19 -14.30 11.89
N ILE A 161 17.61 -13.12 11.66
CA ILE A 161 18.26 -12.08 10.85
C ILE A 161 19.13 -11.20 11.75
N CYS A 162 20.42 -11.09 11.41
CA CYS A 162 21.40 -10.38 12.22
C CYS A 162 22.07 -9.23 11.45
N LEU A 163 22.56 -8.24 12.19
CA LEU A 163 23.51 -7.24 11.73
C LEU A 163 24.92 -7.84 11.82
N ASP A 164 25.47 -8.17 10.66
CA ASP A 164 26.81 -8.75 10.49
C ASP A 164 27.85 -7.72 10.01
N GLY A 165 27.48 -6.43 9.97
CA GLY A 165 28.32 -5.34 9.48
C GLY A 165 28.38 -5.23 7.95
N THR A 166 27.74 -6.15 7.22
CA THR A 166 27.64 -6.07 5.76
C THR A 166 26.45 -5.22 5.32
N LYS A 167 26.50 -4.69 4.09
CA LYS A 167 25.36 -4.01 3.44
C LYS A 167 24.49 -4.98 2.65
N ASN A 168 24.60 -6.28 2.93
CA ASN A 168 23.88 -7.32 2.20
C ASN A 168 22.38 -7.28 2.52
N ALA A 169 21.57 -7.79 1.59
CA ALA A 169 20.14 -7.91 1.78
C ALA A 169 19.82 -8.81 2.97
N ALA A 170 18.70 -8.58 3.67
CA ALA A 170 18.31 -9.36 4.86
C ALA A 170 18.28 -10.88 4.59
N THR A 171 17.93 -11.30 3.37
CA THR A 171 17.94 -12.71 2.96
C THR A 171 19.31 -13.38 3.01
N GLN A 172 20.39 -12.60 2.93
CA GLN A 172 21.78 -13.09 3.00
C GLN A 172 22.38 -12.92 4.39
N ARG A 173 21.65 -12.30 5.33
CA ARG A 173 22.07 -12.06 6.72
C ARG A 173 21.29 -12.94 7.71
N GLY A 174 20.81 -14.08 7.24
CA GLY A 174 20.12 -15.07 8.06
C GLY A 174 21.14 -16.08 8.59
N TYR A 175 21.20 -16.21 9.92
CA TYR A 175 22.13 -17.10 10.62
C TYR A 175 21.37 -18.12 11.44
N HIS A 176 21.95 -19.31 11.62
CA HIS A 176 21.34 -20.34 12.46
C HIS A 176 21.37 -19.92 13.94
N VAL A 177 20.35 -20.31 14.71
CA VAL A 177 20.19 -19.90 16.13
C VAL A 177 21.44 -20.23 16.96
N ASP A 178 22.02 -21.40 16.73
CA ASP A 178 23.22 -21.85 17.47
C ASP A 178 24.50 -21.09 17.08
N GLU A 179 24.59 -20.57 15.85
CA GLU A 179 25.72 -19.72 15.44
C GLU A 179 25.65 -18.36 16.14
N VAL A 180 24.44 -17.80 16.25
CA VAL A 180 24.20 -16.54 16.96
C VAL A 180 24.50 -16.68 18.46
N ARG A 181 24.15 -17.82 19.08
CA ARG A 181 24.50 -18.09 20.49
C ARG A 181 26.01 -18.18 20.72
N LYS A 182 26.77 -18.68 19.75
CA LYS A 182 28.24 -18.86 19.86
C LYS A 182 29.01 -17.59 19.52
N ASN A 183 28.46 -16.72 18.66
CA ASN A 183 29.16 -15.54 18.16
C ASN A 183 28.55 -14.25 18.73
N SER A 184 29.23 -13.63 19.68
CA SER A 184 28.81 -12.38 20.33
C SER A 184 28.86 -11.14 19.42
N GLN A 185 29.46 -11.22 18.23
CA GLN A 185 29.49 -10.12 17.27
C GLN A 185 28.19 -10.00 16.46
N LEU A 186 27.41 -11.09 16.34
CA LEU A 186 26.15 -11.09 15.60
C LEU A 186 25.02 -10.56 16.50
N LYS A 187 24.53 -9.36 16.17
CA LYS A 187 23.38 -8.75 16.87
C LYS A 187 22.12 -8.90 16.05
N ILE A 188 20.96 -9.04 16.69
CA ILE A 188 19.67 -9.14 16.00
C ILE A 188 19.36 -7.84 15.26
N ASP A 189 18.88 -7.95 14.02
CA ASP A 189 18.44 -6.80 13.23
C ASP A 189 17.03 -6.37 13.63
N ILE A 190 16.94 -5.55 14.69
CA ILE A 190 15.68 -5.05 15.24
C ILE A 190 14.80 -4.37 14.17
N ASP A 191 15.42 -3.57 13.29
CA ASP A 191 14.72 -2.84 12.24
C ASP A 191 14.04 -3.79 11.24
N TYR A 192 14.69 -4.90 10.89
CA TYR A 192 14.10 -5.95 10.08
C TYR A 192 12.86 -6.54 10.76
N TYR A 193 12.93 -6.89 12.05
CA TYR A 193 11.78 -7.48 12.73
C TYR A 193 10.63 -6.49 12.87
N LEU A 194 10.88 -5.22 13.21
CA LEU A 194 9.82 -4.22 13.29
C LEU A 194 9.16 -3.98 11.92
N SER A 195 9.95 -3.79 10.87
CA SER A 195 9.44 -3.38 9.55
C SER A 195 8.97 -4.52 8.65
N GLN A 196 9.61 -5.69 8.69
CA GLN A 196 9.34 -6.81 7.78
C GLN A 196 8.66 -8.00 8.47
N GLN A 197 8.69 -8.08 9.81
CA GLN A 197 8.06 -9.18 10.56
C GLN A 197 6.80 -8.72 11.32
N LEU A 198 6.85 -7.66 12.13
CA LEU A 198 5.72 -7.22 12.93
C LEU A 198 4.74 -6.37 12.10
N PHE A 199 5.25 -5.32 11.45
CA PHE A 199 4.41 -4.36 10.73
C PHE A 199 3.45 -5.01 9.72
N PRO A 200 3.88 -5.95 8.86
CA PRO A 200 2.97 -6.60 7.91
C PRO A 200 1.81 -7.35 8.57
N VAL A 201 2.09 -8.11 9.64
CA VAL A 201 1.10 -8.94 10.33
C VAL A 201 0.07 -8.05 11.02
N ILE A 202 0.55 -7.05 11.76
CA ILE A 202 -0.28 -6.12 12.51
C ILE A 202 -1.11 -5.25 11.56
N SER A 203 -0.47 -4.69 10.52
CA SER A 203 -1.16 -3.83 9.56
C SER A 203 -2.28 -4.56 8.82
N ARG A 204 -2.13 -5.85 8.50
CA ARG A 204 -3.18 -6.64 7.84
C ARG A 204 -4.33 -6.97 8.79
N LEU A 205 -4.04 -7.31 10.05
CA LEU A 205 -5.08 -7.58 11.05
C LEU A 205 -5.93 -6.35 11.35
N CYS A 206 -5.29 -5.18 11.36
CA CYS A 206 -5.91 -3.90 11.67
C CYS A 206 -6.48 -3.16 10.46
N GLU A 207 -6.23 -3.62 9.23
CA GLU A 207 -6.72 -2.99 7.99
C GLU A 207 -8.24 -2.73 7.96
N PRO A 208 -9.12 -3.67 8.38
CA PRO A 208 -10.57 -3.45 8.37
C PRO A 208 -11.10 -2.74 9.63
N ILE A 209 -10.24 -2.33 10.56
CA ILE A 209 -10.67 -1.75 11.85
C ILE A 209 -10.66 -0.23 11.74
N ASP A 210 -11.82 0.38 11.97
CA ASP A 210 -11.95 1.83 12.02
C ASP A 210 -11.19 2.41 13.24
N GLY A 211 -10.49 3.53 13.04
CA GLY A 211 -9.70 4.19 14.09
C GLY A 211 -8.22 3.82 14.11
N THR A 212 -7.77 2.93 13.22
CA THR A 212 -6.34 2.64 13.03
C THR A 212 -5.98 2.62 11.54
N ASN A 213 -4.72 2.90 11.22
CA ASN A 213 -4.23 2.79 9.85
C ASN A 213 -2.75 2.38 9.83
N SER A 214 -2.27 1.99 8.65
CA SER A 214 -0.87 1.58 8.45
C SER A 214 0.14 2.68 8.82
N GLY A 215 -0.22 3.96 8.70
CA GLY A 215 0.63 5.07 9.10
C GLY A 215 0.83 5.15 10.62
N ILE A 216 -0.26 5.08 11.38
CA ILE A 216 -0.29 5.09 12.85
C ILE A 216 0.49 3.88 13.39
N ILE A 217 0.25 2.69 12.84
CA ILE A 217 0.95 1.46 13.25
C ILE A 217 2.46 1.60 13.01
N ALA A 218 2.86 2.15 11.86
CA ALA A 218 4.26 2.36 11.56
C ALA A 218 4.90 3.40 12.48
N GLU A 219 4.18 4.46 12.84
CA GLU A 219 4.63 5.45 13.81
C GLU A 219 4.87 4.83 15.18
N PHE A 220 3.97 3.97 15.65
CA PHE A 220 4.12 3.28 16.95
C PHE A 220 5.25 2.25 16.95
N LEU A 221 5.50 1.60 15.81
CA LEU A 221 6.71 0.77 15.63
C LEU A 221 7.97 1.61 15.36
N GLY A 222 7.81 2.93 15.18
CA GLY A 222 8.81 3.93 14.82
C GLY A 222 9.59 3.61 13.54
N ILE A 223 8.86 3.20 12.50
CA ILE A 223 9.37 3.02 11.13
C ILE A 223 9.26 4.36 10.40
N GLU A 224 10.35 4.83 9.78
CA GLU A 224 10.34 6.07 9.01
C GLU A 224 9.33 6.03 7.85
N SER A 225 8.49 7.06 7.73
CA SER A 225 7.38 7.14 6.76
C SER A 225 7.80 6.95 5.30
N ARG A 226 9.06 7.28 4.97
CA ARG A 226 9.65 7.14 3.63
C ARG A 226 9.81 5.68 3.19
N LYS A 227 9.97 4.73 4.13
CA LYS A 227 10.06 3.27 3.86
C LYS A 227 8.70 2.60 3.69
N ILE A 228 7.61 3.29 4.03
CA ILE A 228 6.24 2.75 3.97
C ILE A 228 5.65 2.90 2.57
N ASN A 229 5.90 4.04 1.91
CA ASN A 229 5.35 4.32 0.57
C ASN A 229 5.97 3.43 -0.53
N SER A 230 7.18 2.91 -0.33
CA SER A 230 7.76 1.89 -1.22
C SER A 230 7.06 0.53 -1.12
N ASN A 231 6.36 0.25 -0.01
CA ASN A 231 5.68 -1.01 0.26
C ASN A 231 4.15 -0.95 0.03
N LYS A 232 3.59 0.24 -0.18
CA LYS A 232 2.23 0.43 -0.74
C LYS A 232 2.28 0.25 -2.25
N SER A 233 2.64 -0.94 -2.73
CA SER A 233 2.23 -1.34 -4.08
C SER A 233 0.73 -1.61 -4.03
N ASP A 234 -0.07 -0.73 -4.66
CA ASP A 234 -1.51 -0.82 -4.92
C ASP A 234 -2.15 -2.12 -4.40
N GLN A 235 -2.61 -2.09 -3.14
CA GLN A 235 -3.22 -3.27 -2.51
C GLN A 235 -4.72 -3.41 -2.78
N SER A 236 -5.36 -2.52 -3.52
CA SER A 236 -6.77 -2.66 -3.91
C SER A 236 -6.92 -2.75 -5.42
N VAL A 237 -7.31 -3.93 -5.89
CA VAL A 237 -8.00 -4.12 -7.18
C VAL A 237 -9.45 -3.62 -7.08
N ASP A 238 -9.89 -3.23 -5.88
CA ASP A 238 -11.09 -2.42 -5.72
C ASP A 238 -10.76 -1.00 -6.20
N MET A 239 -11.40 -0.60 -7.29
CA MET A 239 -11.51 0.79 -7.72
C MET A 239 -12.13 1.60 -6.58
N ILE A 240 -11.31 2.08 -5.64
CA ILE A 240 -11.66 3.29 -4.92
C ILE A 240 -11.53 4.38 -5.98
N ILE A 241 -12.66 4.76 -6.58
CA ILE A 241 -12.79 6.01 -7.30
C ILE A 241 -12.55 7.10 -6.26
N THR A 242 -11.29 7.45 -6.02
CA THR A 242 -10.94 8.61 -5.21
C THR A 242 -11.34 9.84 -6.02
N SER A 243 -12.44 10.46 -5.61
CA SER A 243 -12.92 11.71 -6.18
C SER A 243 -12.01 12.86 -5.75
N GLY A 244 -11.53 13.67 -6.70
CA GLY A 244 -10.70 14.86 -6.43
C GLY A 244 -9.19 14.61 -6.48
N ASP A 245 -8.41 15.50 -5.86
CA ASP A 245 -6.94 15.53 -5.99
C ASP A 245 -6.21 14.36 -5.34
N SER A 246 -6.85 13.66 -4.40
CA SER A 246 -6.29 12.48 -3.74
C SER A 246 -6.05 11.31 -4.72
N LYS A 247 -6.68 11.35 -5.91
CA LYS A 247 -6.39 10.44 -7.02
C LYS A 247 -4.93 10.44 -7.45
N TYR A 248 -4.23 11.55 -7.29
CA TYR A 248 -2.86 11.73 -7.78
C TYR A 248 -1.80 11.70 -6.67
N ASP A 249 -2.16 11.36 -5.44
CA ASP A 249 -1.22 11.36 -4.31
C ASP A 249 -0.01 10.47 -4.54
N LEU A 250 -0.23 9.29 -5.12
CA LEU A 250 0.81 8.30 -5.45
C LEU A 250 1.57 8.61 -6.75
N CYS A 251 1.12 9.60 -7.53
CA CYS A 251 1.79 9.98 -8.77
C CYS A 251 3.13 10.69 -8.50
N GLN A 252 4.12 10.39 -9.33
CA GLN A 252 5.43 11.03 -9.34
C GLN A 252 5.29 12.46 -9.86
N SER A 253 5.88 13.40 -9.13
CA SER A 253 5.92 14.82 -9.50
C SER A 253 6.76 15.02 -10.76
N LEU A 254 6.41 16.03 -11.56
CA LEU A 254 7.25 16.43 -12.68
C LEU A 254 8.50 17.15 -12.14
N ILE A 255 9.67 16.58 -12.40
CA ILE A 255 10.95 17.14 -11.92
C ILE A 255 11.62 17.92 -13.04
N VAL A 256 12.00 19.17 -12.76
CA VAL A 256 12.72 20.03 -13.71
C VAL A 256 14.00 20.55 -13.06
N VAL A 257 15.15 20.37 -13.71
CA VAL A 257 16.43 20.89 -13.19
C VAL A 257 16.58 22.35 -13.55
N CYS A 258 16.90 23.22 -12.59
CA CYS A 258 17.19 24.63 -12.88
C CYS A 258 18.60 24.80 -13.50
N PRO A 259 18.75 25.41 -14.69
CA PRO A 259 20.07 25.64 -15.32
C PRO A 259 20.98 26.57 -14.53
N SER A 260 20.40 27.52 -13.77
CA SER A 260 21.19 28.51 -13.04
C SER A 260 21.73 28.00 -11.71
N CYS A 261 21.00 27.12 -11.00
CA CYS A 261 21.41 26.63 -9.68
C CYS A 261 21.49 25.11 -9.57
N THR A 262 21.25 24.39 -10.67
CA THR A 262 21.29 22.91 -10.80
C THR A 262 20.43 22.14 -9.80
N LYS A 263 19.53 22.80 -9.08
CA LYS A 263 18.61 22.17 -8.13
C LYS A 263 17.33 21.70 -8.84
N ASN A 264 16.77 20.61 -8.32
CA ASN A 264 15.51 20.03 -8.80
C ASN A 264 14.32 20.89 -8.34
N ILE A 265 13.45 21.22 -9.29
CA ILE A 265 12.17 21.88 -9.06
C ILE A 265 11.10 20.81 -9.23
N GLU A 266 10.36 20.54 -8.16
CA GLU A 266 9.22 19.63 -8.18
C GLU A 266 7.95 20.40 -8.56
N ILE A 267 7.25 19.89 -9.57
CA ILE A 267 5.98 20.41 -10.05
C ILE A 267 4.90 19.35 -9.80
N ARG A 268 3.94 19.69 -8.94
CA ARG A 268 2.71 18.90 -8.72
C ARG A 268 1.43 19.63 -9.11
N ASP A 269 1.50 20.94 -9.26
CA ASP A 269 0.37 21.80 -9.56
C ASP A 269 0.85 22.99 -10.43
N LEU A 270 -0.05 23.55 -11.23
CA LEU A 270 0.20 24.68 -12.10
C LEU A 270 0.59 25.93 -11.30
N PHE A 271 -0.02 26.07 -10.13
CA PHE A 271 0.21 27.18 -9.21
C PHE A 271 0.85 26.69 -7.92
N ARG A 272 1.74 27.52 -7.37
CA ARG A 272 2.30 27.31 -6.04
C ARG A 272 2.02 28.51 -5.14
N LEU A 273 1.94 28.24 -3.84
CA LEU A 273 1.90 29.26 -2.79
C LEU A 273 3.26 29.95 -2.67
N TRP A 274 3.25 31.28 -2.72
CA TRP A 274 4.42 32.10 -2.47
C TRP A 274 4.78 32.04 -0.98
N ASN A 275 5.98 31.54 -0.63
CA ASN A 275 6.44 31.50 0.76
C ASN A 275 7.78 32.26 0.92
N LYS A 276 7.76 33.40 1.64
CA LYS A 276 8.97 34.15 2.03
C LYS A 276 9.46 33.62 3.39
N LYS A 277 10.55 32.85 3.43
CA LYS A 277 11.25 32.61 4.70
C LYS A 277 12.18 33.80 5.05
N SER A 278 11.82 34.50 6.14
CA SER A 278 12.41 35.67 6.85
C SER A 278 12.25 37.06 6.18
N THR A 279 11.90 38.15 6.88
CA THR A 279 12.08 38.53 8.30
C THR A 279 11.00 39.56 8.72
N LYS A 280 10.48 39.43 9.96
CA LYS A 280 9.63 40.36 10.74
C LYS A 280 8.52 41.11 9.99
N LEU A 281 7.26 40.70 10.21
CA LEU A 281 6.07 41.48 9.85
C LEU A 281 5.94 42.69 10.78
N ASP A 282 6.13 43.88 10.22
CA ASP A 282 5.86 45.14 10.90
C ASP A 282 4.33 45.40 10.89
N PRO A 283 3.69 45.72 12.03
CA PRO A 283 2.23 45.86 12.12
C PRO A 283 1.63 46.93 11.20
N LYS A 284 2.44 47.87 10.70
CA LYS A 284 2.01 48.91 9.75
C LYS A 284 1.88 48.40 8.31
N SER A 285 2.42 47.22 7.98
CA SER A 285 2.25 46.56 6.68
C SER A 285 0.94 45.78 6.55
N LEU A 286 0.18 45.62 7.64
CA LEU A 286 -1.07 44.85 7.67
C LEU A 286 -2.30 45.56 7.05
N LYS A 287 -2.19 46.82 6.61
CA LYS A 287 -3.29 47.52 5.94
C LYS A 287 -3.33 47.33 4.42
N THR A 288 -2.45 46.50 3.85
CA THR A 288 -2.36 46.29 2.38
C THR A 288 -2.10 44.82 2.04
N PHE A 289 -2.90 43.91 2.61
CA PHE A 289 -2.92 42.52 2.15
C PHE A 289 -3.87 42.41 0.96
N SER A 290 -3.37 42.74 -0.23
CA SER A 290 -3.95 42.22 -1.47
C SER A 290 -3.57 40.75 -1.57
N ILE A 291 -4.56 39.86 -1.50
CA ILE A 291 -4.45 38.40 -1.72
C ILE A 291 -3.74 38.06 -3.06
N ASP A 292 -3.68 39.03 -3.97
CA ASP A 292 -3.14 38.95 -5.34
C ASP A 292 -1.71 38.43 -5.47
N ARG A 293 -0.90 38.47 -4.40
CA ARG A 293 0.52 38.05 -4.41
C ARG A 293 0.80 36.67 -3.80
N LEU A 294 -0.22 35.90 -3.43
CA LEU A 294 -0.05 34.61 -2.73
C LEU A 294 0.23 33.42 -3.64
N TYR A 295 -0.08 33.50 -4.94
CA TYR A 295 0.08 32.39 -5.88
C TYR A 295 0.87 32.83 -7.12
N GLU A 296 1.83 32.01 -7.52
CA GLU A 296 2.61 32.18 -8.75
C GLU A 296 2.62 30.89 -9.57
N LEU A 297 2.77 31.00 -10.89
CA LEU A 297 2.95 29.84 -11.76
C LEU A 297 4.22 29.10 -11.35
N THR A 298 4.13 27.78 -11.18
CA THR A 298 5.25 26.95 -10.71
C THR A 298 6.47 27.06 -11.63
N PHE A 299 6.24 27.31 -12.92
CA PHE A 299 7.25 27.45 -13.98
C PHE A 299 7.77 28.87 -14.17
N TYR A 300 7.30 29.87 -13.42
CA TYR A 300 7.72 31.26 -13.63
C TYR A 300 9.11 31.56 -13.04
N ARG A 301 9.38 31.10 -11.80
CA ARG A 301 10.65 31.36 -11.09
C ARG A 301 11.21 30.13 -10.40
N CYS A 302 12.53 30.03 -10.31
CA CYS A 302 13.16 28.98 -9.50
C CYS A 302 12.86 29.17 -8.01
N GLN A 303 12.43 28.11 -7.33
CA GLN A 303 12.21 28.13 -5.88
C GLN A 303 13.49 28.38 -5.07
N HIS A 304 14.66 28.06 -5.64
CA HIS A 304 15.94 28.11 -4.92
C HIS A 304 16.77 29.37 -5.20
N CYS A 305 16.81 29.84 -6.46
CA CYS A 305 17.62 30.99 -6.86
C CYS A 305 16.80 32.18 -7.36
N GLN A 306 15.46 32.09 -7.36
CA GLN A 306 14.53 33.15 -7.79
C GLN A 306 14.74 33.65 -9.22
N THR A 307 15.57 32.96 -10.02
CA THR A 307 15.78 33.28 -11.43
C THR A 307 14.48 33.07 -12.19
N VAL A 308 14.09 34.07 -13.00
CA VAL A 308 12.96 33.95 -13.92
C VAL A 308 13.31 32.86 -14.92
N LEU A 309 12.52 31.80 -14.89
CA LEU A 309 12.72 30.64 -15.72
C LEU A 309 12.36 31.06 -17.16
N MET A 310 11.18 31.65 -17.36
CA MET A 310 10.65 31.92 -18.71
C MET A 310 11.52 32.81 -19.60
N ASP A 311 12.25 33.79 -19.06
CA ASP A 311 13.12 34.67 -19.84
C ASP A 311 14.44 34.00 -20.25
N LYS A 312 14.82 32.88 -19.60
CA LYS A 312 16.10 32.18 -19.80
C LYS A 312 15.95 30.75 -20.36
N PHE A 313 14.75 30.20 -20.39
CA PHE A 313 14.48 28.91 -21.03
C PHE A 313 13.97 29.09 -22.45
N ASN A 314 14.40 28.19 -23.32
CA ASN A 314 13.56 27.79 -24.43
C ASN A 314 12.36 27.02 -23.83
N GLU A 315 11.14 27.43 -24.16
CA GLU A 315 9.89 26.73 -23.80
C GLU A 315 9.99 25.20 -24.01
N PHE A 316 10.74 24.80 -25.04
CA PHE A 316 11.11 23.43 -25.39
C PHE A 316 11.80 22.63 -24.26
N TYR A 317 12.45 23.28 -23.30
CA TYR A 317 13.11 22.59 -22.20
C TYR A 317 12.10 21.86 -21.29
N PHE A 318 10.99 22.52 -20.95
CA PHE A 318 9.95 21.90 -20.13
C PHE A 318 9.28 20.74 -20.84
N GLU A 319 9.03 20.89 -22.14
CA GLU A 319 8.53 19.81 -22.99
C GLU A 319 9.50 18.63 -23.01
N LEU A 320 10.80 18.88 -23.19
CA LEU A 320 11.81 17.82 -23.21
C LEU A 320 11.89 17.08 -21.87
N GLN A 321 11.81 17.79 -20.74
CA GLN A 321 11.81 17.16 -19.41
C GLN A 321 10.56 16.31 -19.17
N LEU A 322 9.38 16.77 -19.63
CA LEU A 322 8.15 16.02 -19.57
C LEU A 322 8.23 14.75 -20.41
N ARG A 323 8.64 14.86 -21.68
CA ARG A 323 8.83 13.71 -22.59
C ARG A 323 9.84 12.71 -22.03
N LYS A 324 10.95 13.19 -21.46
CA LYS A 324 11.98 12.33 -20.85
C LYS A 324 11.41 11.51 -19.69
N GLN A 325 10.62 12.12 -18.81
CA GLN A 325 10.00 11.41 -17.67
C GLN A 325 8.93 10.42 -18.11
N ILE A 326 8.08 10.79 -19.07
CA ILE A 326 7.10 9.88 -19.66
C ILE A 326 7.80 8.68 -20.33
N ASN A 327 8.81 8.93 -21.16
CA ASN A 327 9.58 7.85 -21.81
C ASN A 327 10.31 6.97 -20.79
N HIS A 328 10.81 7.53 -19.69
CA HIS A 328 11.39 6.74 -18.61
C HIS A 328 10.36 5.80 -17.98
N LEU A 329 9.14 6.28 -17.74
CA LEU A 329 8.04 5.46 -17.22
C LEU A 329 7.63 4.37 -18.21
N ILE A 330 7.49 4.69 -19.50
CA ILE A 330 7.20 3.73 -20.58
C ILE A 330 8.29 2.65 -20.65
N ASN A 331 9.56 3.04 -20.58
CA ASN A 331 10.67 2.08 -20.55
C ASN A 331 10.60 1.16 -19.33
N ARG A 332 10.24 1.68 -18.15
CA ARG A 332 10.04 0.87 -16.94
C ARG A 332 8.85 -0.08 -17.05
N PHE A 333 7.76 0.35 -17.68
CA PHE A 333 6.61 -0.51 -17.98
C PHE A 333 7.01 -1.64 -18.93
N ASN A 334 7.66 -1.33 -20.04
CA ASN A 334 8.13 -2.30 -21.03
C ASN A 334 9.18 -3.29 -20.49
N GLN A 335 9.84 -2.98 -19.37
CA GLN A 335 10.73 -3.94 -18.70
C GLN A 335 9.96 -5.13 -18.08
N ASN A 336 8.66 -4.99 -17.84
CA ASN A 336 7.77 -6.02 -17.28
C ASN A 336 8.29 -6.63 -15.97
N TRP A 337 8.79 -5.78 -15.08
CA TRP A 337 9.18 -6.22 -13.74
C TRP A 337 7.94 -6.58 -12.93
N MET A 338 7.95 -7.78 -12.37
CA MET A 338 6.92 -8.29 -11.47
C MET A 338 7.49 -8.43 -10.06
N VAL A 339 6.69 -8.10 -9.05
CA VAL A 339 7.01 -8.25 -7.63
C VAL A 339 5.95 -9.10 -6.96
N CYS A 340 6.36 -9.96 -6.03
CA CYS A 340 5.42 -10.74 -5.22
C CYS A 340 4.68 -9.83 -4.22
N ASP A 341 3.36 -9.98 -4.14
CA ASP A 341 2.50 -9.26 -3.20
C ASP A 341 2.71 -9.66 -1.72
N ASP A 342 3.31 -10.84 -1.47
CA ASP A 342 3.67 -11.26 -0.12
C ASP A 342 4.94 -10.54 0.33
N GLN A 343 4.77 -9.59 1.26
CA GLN A 343 5.85 -8.75 1.81
C GLN A 343 7.02 -9.57 2.36
N GLY A 344 6.78 -10.77 2.89
CA GLY A 344 7.83 -11.67 3.38
C GLY A 344 8.66 -12.37 2.28
N CYS A 345 8.18 -12.39 1.03
CA CYS A 345 8.87 -13.05 -0.08
C CYS A 345 9.83 -12.11 -0.83
N SER A 346 9.45 -10.82 -0.96
CA SER A 346 10.15 -9.76 -1.70
C SER A 346 10.75 -10.20 -3.05
N HIS A 347 10.15 -11.20 -3.71
CA HIS A 347 10.69 -11.77 -4.94
C HIS A 347 10.35 -10.87 -6.12
N GLN A 348 11.34 -10.61 -6.97
CA GLN A 348 11.20 -9.83 -8.19
C GLN A 348 11.67 -10.67 -9.38
N THR A 349 10.91 -10.64 -10.46
CA THR A 349 11.23 -11.39 -11.69
C THR A 349 10.68 -10.67 -12.92
N ARG A 350 11.32 -10.88 -14.07
CA ARG A 350 10.80 -10.52 -15.39
C ARG A 350 10.20 -11.71 -16.13
N TYR A 351 10.49 -12.92 -15.64
CA TYR A 351 10.04 -14.15 -16.25
C TYR A 351 8.64 -14.48 -15.73
N LEU A 352 7.66 -14.48 -16.63
CA LEU A 352 6.28 -14.88 -16.38
C LEU A 352 6.14 -16.41 -16.37
N SER A 353 7.06 -17.09 -15.70
CA SER A 353 7.07 -18.54 -15.52
C SER A 353 6.42 -18.87 -14.18
N GLY A 354 5.17 -19.34 -14.19
CA GLY A 354 4.43 -19.72 -13.00
C GLY A 354 3.03 -20.24 -13.32
N SER A 355 2.45 -21.01 -12.39
CA SER A 355 1.05 -21.43 -12.48
C SER A 355 0.13 -20.22 -12.35
N CYS A 356 -0.86 -20.10 -13.24
CA CYS A 356 -1.86 -19.04 -13.19
C CYS A 356 -3.10 -19.50 -12.40
N ASN A 357 -3.56 -18.69 -11.45
CA ASN A 357 -4.81 -18.88 -10.72
C ASN A 357 -5.80 -17.79 -11.10
N GLN A 358 -6.88 -18.15 -11.83
CA GLN A 358 -8.09 -17.36 -12.14
C GLN A 358 -7.92 -15.93 -12.70
N ASN A 359 -6.73 -15.32 -12.67
CA ASN A 359 -6.27 -14.05 -13.26
C ASN A 359 -4.87 -13.60 -12.75
N HIS A 360 -4.21 -14.34 -11.83
CA HIS A 360 -2.92 -13.95 -11.26
C HIS A 360 -1.87 -15.04 -11.44
N ILE A 361 -0.62 -14.64 -11.64
CA ILE A 361 0.53 -15.56 -11.71
C ILE A 361 0.99 -15.82 -10.29
N ASN A 362 1.00 -17.07 -9.85
CA ASN A 362 1.51 -17.42 -8.53
C ASN A 362 3.02 -17.18 -8.49
N CYS A 363 3.51 -16.65 -7.38
CA CYS A 363 4.93 -16.44 -7.14
C CYS A 363 5.66 -17.80 -7.14
N PRO A 364 6.67 -18.01 -8.00
CA PRO A 364 7.39 -19.27 -8.08
C PRO A 364 8.27 -19.54 -6.84
N ARG A 365 8.49 -18.50 -6.00
CA ARG A 365 9.34 -18.61 -4.80
C ARG A 365 8.57 -18.99 -3.55
N CYS A 366 7.39 -18.40 -3.31
CA CYS A 366 6.63 -18.62 -2.07
C CYS A 366 5.34 -19.43 -2.27
N PHE A 367 4.86 -19.60 -3.51
CA PHE A 367 3.59 -20.26 -3.89
C PHE A 367 2.30 -19.70 -3.24
N ASN A 368 2.43 -18.81 -2.26
CA ASN A 368 1.32 -18.24 -1.50
C ASN A 368 0.96 -16.82 -1.96
N GLY A 369 1.92 -16.09 -2.52
CA GLY A 369 1.73 -14.74 -3.06
C GLY A 369 1.54 -14.76 -4.57
N ASN A 370 0.94 -13.69 -5.09
CA ASN A 370 0.78 -13.44 -6.51
C ASN A 370 1.85 -12.46 -6.99
N LEU A 371 2.32 -12.64 -8.21
CA LEU A 371 3.14 -11.66 -8.91
C LEU A 371 2.26 -10.53 -9.42
N ARG A 372 2.66 -9.29 -9.11
CA ARG A 372 2.04 -8.06 -9.58
C ARG A 372 3.05 -7.23 -10.36
N PRO A 373 2.64 -6.52 -11.42
CA PRO A 373 3.53 -5.63 -12.13
C PRO A 373 4.00 -4.49 -11.21
N VAL A 374 5.30 -4.17 -11.26
CA VAL A 374 5.87 -3.01 -10.56
C VAL A 374 5.31 -1.70 -11.11
N VAL A 375 5.03 -1.66 -12.41
CA VAL A 375 4.32 -0.57 -13.08
C VAL A 375 3.11 -1.21 -13.77
N SER A 376 1.92 -1.02 -13.19
CA SER A 376 0.67 -1.50 -13.80
C SER A 376 0.21 -0.58 -14.93
N GLU A 377 -0.68 -1.10 -15.78
CA GLU A 377 -1.38 -0.35 -16.82
C GLU A 377 -2.16 0.81 -16.23
N HIS A 378 -2.81 0.58 -15.08
CA HIS A 378 -3.52 1.60 -14.33
C HIS A 378 -2.59 2.68 -13.77
N LEU A 379 -1.44 2.30 -13.18
CA LEU A 379 -0.45 3.26 -12.68
C LEU A 379 0.08 4.14 -13.81
N MET A 380 0.37 3.55 -14.97
CA MET A 380 0.77 4.27 -16.18
C MET A 380 -0.30 5.29 -16.58
N TYR A 381 -1.56 4.84 -16.70
CA TYR A 381 -2.68 5.70 -17.04
C TYR A 381 -2.85 6.85 -16.05
N GLN A 382 -2.87 6.56 -14.75
CA GLN A 382 -2.98 7.59 -13.70
C GLN A 382 -1.85 8.61 -13.77
N GLN A 383 -0.60 8.17 -13.99
CA GLN A 383 0.55 9.06 -14.09
C GLN A 383 0.49 9.96 -15.34
N LEU A 384 0.02 9.44 -16.47
CA LEU A 384 -0.19 10.22 -17.70
C LEU A 384 -1.34 11.22 -17.53
N THR A 385 -2.47 10.80 -16.94
CA THR A 385 -3.58 11.70 -16.62
C THR A 385 -3.15 12.77 -15.61
N PHE A 386 -2.29 12.44 -14.64
CA PHE A 386 -1.73 13.41 -13.72
C PHE A 386 -0.90 14.47 -14.45
N PHE A 387 0.02 14.06 -15.34
CA PHE A 387 0.79 15.01 -16.13
C PHE A 387 -0.11 15.89 -17.00
N HIS A 388 -1.17 15.34 -17.59
CA HIS A 388 -2.17 16.13 -18.32
C HIS A 388 -2.89 17.13 -17.40
N HIS A 389 -3.29 16.67 -16.21
CA HIS A 389 -4.05 17.45 -15.23
C HIS A 389 -3.27 18.65 -14.67
N ILE A 390 -1.96 18.51 -14.44
CA ILE A 390 -1.10 19.62 -13.98
C ILE A 390 -1.20 20.84 -14.90
N PHE A 391 -1.43 20.63 -16.19
CA PHE A 391 -1.48 21.69 -17.19
C PHE A 391 -2.90 22.10 -17.60
N ASP A 392 -3.93 21.65 -16.87
CA ASP A 392 -5.31 22.08 -17.10
C ASP A 392 -5.57 23.43 -16.42
N LEU A 393 -5.42 24.50 -17.20
CA LEU A 393 -5.64 25.87 -16.73
C LEU A 393 -7.08 26.10 -16.24
N ASP A 394 -8.08 25.51 -16.90
CA ASP A 394 -9.47 25.76 -16.56
C ASP A 394 -9.85 25.07 -15.25
N HIS A 395 -9.41 23.83 -15.06
CA HIS A 395 -9.56 23.13 -13.79
C HIS A 395 -8.79 23.83 -12.65
N ALA A 396 -7.54 24.21 -12.88
CA ALA A 396 -6.74 24.92 -11.88
C ALA A 396 -7.40 26.25 -11.46
N MET A 397 -8.02 26.97 -12.39
CA MET A 397 -8.73 28.23 -12.11
C MET A 397 -10.03 28.04 -11.31
N GLN A 398 -10.75 26.93 -11.51
CA GLN A 398 -11.96 26.62 -10.72
C GLN A 398 -11.64 26.47 -9.23
N ARG A 399 -10.46 25.94 -8.90
CA ARG A 399 -9.99 25.78 -7.51
C ARG A 399 -9.90 27.12 -6.76
N PHE A 400 -9.55 28.21 -7.46
CA PHE A 400 -9.50 29.55 -6.87
C PHE A 400 -10.89 30.17 -6.66
N SER A 401 -11.88 29.77 -7.45
CA SER A 401 -13.27 30.21 -7.27
C SER A 401 -13.89 29.66 -5.98
N VAL A 402 -13.52 28.43 -5.60
CA VAL A 402 -13.92 27.79 -4.34
C VAL A 402 -13.30 28.48 -3.12
N LEU A 403 -12.13 29.09 -3.27
CA LEU A 403 -11.41 29.81 -2.21
C LEU A 403 -11.95 31.24 -1.94
N GLN A 404 -13.08 31.64 -2.56
CA GLN A 404 -13.72 32.96 -2.41
C GLN A 404 -12.78 34.16 -2.59
N LEU A 405 -11.73 34.01 -3.40
CA LEU A 405 -10.89 35.13 -3.79
C LEU A 405 -11.71 36.03 -4.77
N SER A 406 -11.56 37.36 -4.74
CA SER A 406 -12.47 38.36 -5.34
C SER A 406 -12.65 38.34 -6.88
N ASP A 407 -13.62 39.13 -7.40
CA ASP A 407 -14.09 39.27 -8.80
C ASP A 407 -13.02 39.56 -9.90
N ASP A 408 -11.74 39.72 -9.56
CA ASP A 408 -10.61 39.99 -10.49
C ASP A 408 -10.05 38.74 -11.20
N HIS A 409 -10.59 37.55 -10.92
CA HIS A 409 -10.09 36.27 -11.50
C HIS A 409 -10.22 36.16 -13.00
N ARG A 410 -11.26 36.75 -13.59
CA ARG A 410 -11.50 36.65 -15.03
C ARG A 410 -10.44 37.44 -15.80
N ALA A 411 -10.07 38.63 -15.31
CA ALA A 411 -9.01 39.44 -15.90
C ALA A 411 -7.65 38.74 -15.80
N ARG A 412 -7.34 38.16 -14.63
CA ARG A 412 -6.09 37.40 -14.41
C ARG A 412 -6.03 36.10 -15.22
N ARG A 413 -7.13 35.34 -15.31
CA ARG A 413 -7.23 34.17 -16.20
C ARG A 413 -6.94 34.57 -17.64
N ASN A 414 -7.52 35.68 -18.10
CA ASN A 414 -7.28 36.18 -19.45
C ASN A 414 -5.84 36.63 -19.65
N GLU A 415 -5.21 37.27 -18.65
CA GLU A 415 -3.80 37.67 -18.73
C GLU A 415 -2.85 36.45 -18.79
N ILE A 416 -3.05 35.45 -17.93
CA ILE A 416 -2.27 34.21 -17.94
C ILE A 416 -2.49 33.45 -19.25
N LYS A 417 -3.73 33.35 -19.72
CA LYS A 417 -4.06 32.71 -20.99
C LYS A 417 -3.42 33.45 -22.16
N GLN A 418 -3.38 34.77 -22.15
CA GLN A 418 -2.75 35.58 -23.20
C GLN A 418 -1.22 35.45 -23.20
N LYS A 419 -0.58 35.36 -22.02
CA LYS A 419 0.89 35.30 -21.90
C LYS A 419 1.47 33.90 -21.97
N PHE A 420 0.78 32.90 -21.42
CA PHE A 420 1.31 31.55 -21.20
C PHE A 420 0.36 30.44 -21.69
N GLY A 421 -0.80 30.78 -22.24
CA GLY A 421 -1.79 29.78 -22.69
C GLY A 421 -1.23 28.80 -23.71
N ASP A 422 -0.56 29.30 -24.75
CA ASP A 422 0.04 28.47 -25.81
C ASP A 422 1.14 27.53 -25.28
N PHE A 423 1.88 27.98 -24.25
CA PHE A 423 2.90 27.16 -23.60
C PHE A 423 2.28 26.05 -22.75
N ILE A 424 1.30 26.38 -21.91
CA ILE A 424 0.58 25.42 -21.06
C ILE A 424 -0.13 24.38 -21.94
N GLN A 425 -0.81 24.83 -23.00
CA GLN A 425 -1.50 23.96 -23.93
C GLN A 425 -0.54 23.00 -24.64
N ARG A 426 0.65 23.46 -25.06
CA ARG A 426 1.67 22.57 -25.62
C ARG A 426 2.11 21.48 -24.65
N LEU A 427 2.36 21.81 -23.39
CA LEU A 427 2.71 20.80 -22.37
C LEU A 427 1.57 19.81 -22.11
N GLN A 428 0.33 20.31 -22.09
CA GLN A 428 -0.86 19.48 -21.99
C GLN A 428 -1.00 18.53 -23.20
N SER A 429 -0.79 19.03 -24.43
CA SER A 429 -0.82 18.23 -25.66
C SER A 429 0.25 17.14 -25.70
N VAL A 430 1.41 17.35 -25.07
CA VAL A 430 2.44 16.31 -24.94
C VAL A 430 1.91 15.14 -24.12
N ALA A 431 1.28 15.40 -22.98
CA ALA A 431 0.67 14.34 -22.16
C ALA A 431 -0.51 13.68 -22.90
N GLN A 432 -1.34 14.47 -23.60
CA GLN A 432 -2.45 13.96 -24.41
C GLN A 432 -1.98 13.01 -25.51
N TYR A 433 -0.91 13.34 -26.22
CA TYR A 433 -0.33 12.49 -27.27
C TYR A 433 -0.01 11.08 -26.76
N PHE A 434 0.52 10.94 -25.54
CA PHE A 434 0.80 9.63 -24.95
C PHE A 434 -0.46 8.94 -24.40
N LEU A 435 -1.45 9.70 -23.94
CA LEU A 435 -2.75 9.15 -23.53
C LEU A 435 -3.52 8.57 -24.71
N ASP A 436 -3.50 9.23 -25.87
CA ASP A 436 -4.19 8.79 -27.09
C ASP A 436 -3.56 7.52 -27.68
N GLN A 437 -2.30 7.24 -27.38
CA GLN A 437 -1.64 5.98 -27.75
C GLN A 437 -2.00 4.82 -26.81
N SER A 438 -2.62 5.10 -25.67
CA SER A 438 -2.99 4.09 -24.69
C SER A 438 -4.39 3.59 -24.97
N SER A 439 -4.52 2.28 -25.25
CA SER A 439 -5.83 1.62 -25.35
C SER A 439 -6.63 1.67 -24.04
N TYR A 440 -5.99 1.99 -22.91
CA TYR A 440 -6.67 2.19 -21.63
C TYR A 440 -7.53 3.47 -21.62
N ASN A 441 -7.19 4.45 -22.46
CA ASN A 441 -7.95 5.69 -22.59
C ASN A 441 -9.17 5.55 -23.52
N GLU A 442 -9.21 4.49 -24.34
CA GLU A 442 -10.30 4.22 -25.27
C GLU A 442 -11.28 3.23 -24.67
N PHE A 443 -12.56 3.59 -24.67
CA PHE A 443 -13.63 2.70 -24.26
C PHE A 443 -14.51 2.36 -25.46
N ASP A 444 -14.25 1.21 -26.11
CA ASP A 444 -15.02 0.75 -27.25
C ASP A 444 -16.41 0.23 -26.81
N LEU A 445 -17.37 1.16 -26.78
CA LEU A 445 -18.78 0.86 -26.51
C LEU A 445 -19.35 -0.11 -27.57
N GLY A 446 -18.86 -0.07 -28.80
CA GLY A 446 -19.28 -0.97 -29.88
C GLY A 446 -18.88 -2.41 -29.61
N PHE A 447 -17.68 -2.66 -29.10
CA PHE A 447 -17.23 -3.97 -28.65
C PHE A 447 -18.04 -4.46 -27.43
N LEU A 448 -18.23 -3.60 -26.42
CA LEU A 448 -18.95 -3.95 -25.19
C LEU A 448 -20.41 -4.34 -25.46
N PHE A 449 -21.09 -3.57 -26.30
CA PHE A 449 -22.51 -3.77 -26.60
C PHE A 449 -22.76 -4.62 -27.86
N ARG A 450 -21.72 -5.26 -28.43
CA ARG A 450 -21.84 -6.09 -29.62
C ARG A 450 -22.86 -7.23 -29.48
N LYS A 451 -23.04 -7.76 -28.26
CA LYS A 451 -24.02 -8.81 -27.92
C LYS A 451 -25.45 -8.32 -27.67
N PHE A 452 -25.66 -7.00 -27.57
CA PHE A 452 -26.98 -6.39 -27.36
C PHE A 452 -27.59 -5.82 -28.64
N ARG A 453 -26.95 -6.05 -29.80
CA ARG A 453 -27.62 -5.89 -31.09
C ARG A 453 -28.65 -7.01 -31.23
N TYR A 454 -29.85 -6.77 -30.71
CA TYR A 454 -31.02 -7.55 -31.09
C TYR A 454 -31.23 -7.38 -32.59
N ASP A 455 -31.40 -8.49 -33.30
CA ASP A 455 -31.88 -8.48 -34.68
C ASP A 455 -33.26 -7.80 -34.69
N VAL A 456 -33.32 -6.59 -35.27
CA VAL A 456 -34.55 -5.86 -35.56
C VAL A 456 -35.04 -6.25 -36.94
#